data_AF-A0A1R1YHX7-F1
#
_entry.id   AF-A0A1R1YHX7-F1
#
_cell.length_a   1.000
_cell.length_b   1.000
_cell.length_c   1.000
_cell.angle_alpha   90.00
_cell.angle_beta   90.00
_cell.angle_gamma   90.00
#
_symmetry.space_group_name_H-M   'P 1'
#
loop_
_entity.id
_entity.type
_entity.pdbx_description
1 polymer ?
#
loop_
_entity_poly.entity_id
_entity_poly.type
_entity_poly.pdbx_seq_one_letter_code
_entity_poly.pdbx_strand_id
1 'polypeptide(L)'
;MCGFGSKDRRTVSPTPILKLAIFDINGEKVDTNEFNDVEFIVSASLWSPDMSVPLDLASPNRSLDYDEISWLKSMVKNISGTNISNGVALEDTDGELFIFFIFNDLSVKKPGDYRLRFSLSKIPESDYYSNFEELDHIFSDVFTVFSAKNFPGVLPSSSLSKFFSQKSANKTFKGLK
;
A
#
# COMPACT_ATOMS: atom_id res chain seq x y z
N MET A 1 -3.55 -13.27 11.09
CA MET A 1 -4.70 -12.40 11.43
C MET A 1 -4.25 -11.39 12.45
N CYS A 2 -4.36 -10.11 12.14
CA CYS A 2 -4.48 -9.11 13.18
C CYS A 2 -5.93 -9.16 13.61
N GLY A 3 -6.24 -9.76 14.77
CA GLY A 3 -7.53 -9.47 15.36
C GLY A 3 -7.69 -7.95 15.53
N PHE A 4 -8.81 -7.51 16.10
CA PHE A 4 -8.93 -6.09 16.48
C PHE A 4 -7.97 -5.69 17.63
N GLY A 5 -7.23 -6.65 18.20
CA GLY A 5 -6.11 -6.41 19.13
C GLY A 5 -4.75 -6.27 18.41
N SER A 6 -3.90 -5.36 18.90
CA SER A 6 -2.63 -4.97 18.28
C SER A 6 -1.51 -6.01 18.30
N LYS A 7 -1.64 -7.07 19.11
CA LYS A 7 -0.52 -8.01 19.41
C LYS A 7 -0.21 -9.02 18.29
N ASP A 8 -1.14 -9.30 17.37
CA ASP A 8 -0.96 -10.30 16.29
C ASP A 8 -1.00 -9.73 14.85
N ARG A 9 -0.77 -8.42 14.71
CA ARG A 9 0.28 -7.88 13.81
C ARG A 9 0.84 -8.74 12.65
N ARG A 10 0.18 -8.96 11.51
CA ARG A 10 0.77 -9.63 10.33
C ARG A 10 0.56 -8.81 9.08
N THR A 11 1.68 -8.42 8.47
CA THR A 11 1.69 -7.61 7.25
C THR A 11 1.35 -8.45 6.03
N VAL A 12 0.86 -7.78 4.99
CA VAL A 12 0.68 -8.32 3.65
C VAL A 12 2.05 -8.78 3.14
N SER A 13 2.10 -10.02 2.66
CA SER A 13 3.32 -10.66 2.17
C SER A 13 3.03 -11.34 0.82
N PRO A 14 3.92 -11.21 -0.19
CA PRO A 14 5.14 -10.37 -0.15
C PRO A 14 4.82 -8.88 -0.06
N THR A 15 5.78 -8.09 0.42
CA THR A 15 5.63 -6.63 0.56
C THR A 15 5.27 -6.00 -0.80
N PRO A 16 4.15 -5.26 -0.89
CA PRO A 16 3.81 -4.55 -2.11
C PRO A 16 4.86 -3.47 -2.41
N ILE A 17 5.37 -3.49 -3.63
CA ILE A 17 6.37 -2.56 -4.15
C ILE A 17 5.86 -2.09 -5.52
N LEU A 18 5.78 -0.78 -5.70
CA LEU A 18 5.39 -0.16 -6.96
C LEU A 18 6.58 0.59 -7.54
N LYS A 19 6.66 0.64 -8.88
CA LYS A 19 7.63 1.41 -9.64
C LYS A 19 6.89 2.47 -10.44
N LEU A 20 7.33 3.72 -10.37
CA LEU A 20 6.80 4.80 -11.19
C LEU A 20 7.38 4.70 -12.60
N ALA A 21 6.51 4.81 -13.61
CA ALA A 21 6.91 5.00 -15.00
C ALA A 21 6.19 6.23 -15.53
N ILE A 22 6.94 7.15 -16.11
CA ILE A 22 6.41 8.42 -16.63
C ILE A 22 6.54 8.37 -18.14
N PHE A 23 5.48 8.78 -18.82
CA PHE A 23 5.42 8.84 -20.27
C PHE A 23 4.98 10.24 -20.69
N ASP A 24 5.55 10.76 -21.77
CA ASP A 24 5.13 12.02 -22.35
C ASP A 24 3.79 11.88 -23.11
N ILE A 25 3.30 12.98 -23.69
CA ILE A 25 2.06 12.98 -24.47
C ILE A 25 2.11 12.09 -25.74
N ASN A 26 3.31 11.72 -26.18
CA ASN A 26 3.52 10.86 -27.34
C ASN A 26 3.64 9.38 -26.93
N GLY A 27 3.65 9.07 -25.63
CA GLY A 27 3.84 7.74 -25.09
C GLY A 27 5.30 7.33 -24.94
N GLU A 28 6.24 8.26 -25.12
CA GLU A 28 7.67 8.01 -24.95
C GLU A 28 8.03 8.06 -23.47
N LYS A 29 8.86 7.11 -23.04
CA LYS A 29 9.27 7.01 -21.63
C LYS A 29 10.17 8.18 -21.25
N VAL A 30 9.78 8.90 -20.20
CA VAL A 30 10.58 9.99 -19.60
C VAL A 30 11.47 9.41 -18.51
N ASP A 31 12.69 9.95 -18.37
CA ASP A 31 13.58 9.58 -17.28
C ASP A 31 13.01 10.09 -15.94
N THR A 32 12.79 9.16 -15.00
CA THR A 32 12.30 9.51 -13.66
C THR A 32 13.27 10.36 -12.86
N ASN A 33 14.55 10.43 -13.25
CA ASN A 33 15.56 11.28 -12.62
C ASN A 33 15.32 12.78 -12.84
N GLU A 34 14.49 13.15 -13.81
CA GLU A 34 14.08 14.53 -14.05
C GLU A 34 13.14 15.07 -12.96
N PHE A 35 12.62 14.19 -12.10
CA PHE A 35 11.63 14.52 -11.07
C PHE A 35 12.17 14.30 -9.66
N ASN A 36 11.67 15.10 -8.72
CA ASN A 36 11.98 14.93 -7.30
C ASN A 36 11.09 13.83 -6.70
N ASP A 37 11.69 12.79 -6.11
CA ASP A 37 10.97 11.61 -5.61
C ASP A 37 9.97 11.94 -4.50
N VAL A 38 10.24 12.99 -3.72
CA VAL A 38 9.37 13.44 -2.62
C VAL A 38 8.09 14.12 -3.10
N GLU A 39 7.97 14.46 -4.39
CA GLU A 39 6.76 15.06 -4.96
C GLU A 39 5.62 14.05 -5.13
N PHE A 40 5.91 12.75 -5.11
CA PHE A 40 4.91 11.73 -5.36
C PHE A 40 4.60 10.94 -4.09
N ILE A 41 3.31 10.67 -3.89
CA ILE A 41 2.85 9.73 -2.88
C ILE A 41 1.89 8.71 -3.49
N VAL A 42 1.90 7.51 -2.94
CA VAL A 42 0.92 6.48 -3.25
C VAL A 42 0.15 6.14 -1.99
N SER A 43 -1.18 6.15 -2.08
CA SER A 43 -2.08 5.66 -1.03
C SER A 43 -2.59 4.26 -1.36
N ALA A 44 -2.69 3.40 -0.35
CA ALA A 44 -3.27 2.07 -0.45
C ALA A 44 -4.65 2.03 0.22
N SER A 45 -5.65 1.51 -0.50
CA SER A 45 -7.00 1.22 0.00
C SER A 45 -7.38 -0.22 -0.29
N LEU A 46 -8.28 -0.79 0.52
CA LEU A 46 -8.74 -2.17 0.40
C LEU A 46 -10.01 -2.23 -0.41
N TRP A 47 -10.09 -3.15 -1.38
CA TRP A 47 -11.22 -3.28 -2.31
C TRP A 47 -11.68 -4.73 -2.42
N SER A 48 -12.91 -4.90 -2.91
CA SER A 48 -13.45 -6.21 -3.27
C SER A 48 -12.66 -6.87 -4.41
N PRO A 49 -12.69 -8.21 -4.51
CA PRO A 49 -11.96 -8.95 -5.55
C PRO A 49 -12.32 -8.56 -6.99
N ASP A 50 -13.54 -8.07 -7.20
CA ASP A 50 -14.10 -7.59 -8.47
C ASP A 50 -13.88 -6.08 -8.71
N MET A 51 -13.16 -5.39 -7.80
CA MET A 51 -12.85 -3.96 -7.89
C MET A 51 -14.07 -3.03 -7.83
N SER A 52 -15.23 -3.52 -7.40
CA SER A 52 -16.49 -2.75 -7.43
C SER A 52 -16.72 -1.88 -6.18
N VAL A 53 -16.26 -2.32 -5.01
CA VAL A 53 -16.55 -1.64 -3.74
C VAL A 53 -15.31 -1.50 -2.84
N PRO A 54 -15.14 -0.35 -2.17
CA PRO A 54 -14.13 -0.19 -1.14
C PRO A 54 -14.53 -0.98 0.12
N LEU A 55 -13.56 -1.65 0.73
CA LEU A 55 -13.69 -2.50 1.91
C LEU A 55 -12.75 -2.05 3.05
N ASP A 56 -12.36 -0.77 3.04
CA ASP A 56 -11.53 -0.14 4.06
C ASP A 56 -12.15 -0.16 5.45
N LEU A 57 -13.47 -0.30 5.53
CA LEU A 57 -14.21 -0.39 6.78
C LEU A 57 -14.82 -1.79 6.95
N ALA A 58 -14.82 -2.30 8.18
CA ALA A 58 -15.45 -3.55 8.54
C ALA A 58 -16.06 -3.47 9.93
N SER A 59 -17.22 -4.11 10.11
CA SER A 59 -17.77 -4.32 11.46
C SER A 59 -17.04 -5.47 12.17
N PRO A 60 -16.65 -5.29 13.46
CA PRO A 60 -15.96 -6.30 14.24
C PRO A 60 -16.86 -7.47 14.67
N ASN A 61 -18.17 -7.24 14.78
CA ASN A 61 -19.15 -8.25 15.19
C ASN A 61 -20.13 -8.54 14.06
N ARG A 62 -20.38 -9.82 13.79
CA ARG A 62 -21.53 -10.25 12.96
C ARG A 62 -22.73 -10.50 13.89
N SER A 63 -23.28 -9.47 14.53
CA SER A 63 -24.60 -9.63 15.17
C SER A 63 -25.66 -9.22 14.15
N LEU A 64 -26.59 -10.14 13.87
CA LEU A 64 -27.74 -9.88 13.00
C LEU A 64 -28.82 -9.01 13.67
N ASP A 65 -28.64 -8.67 14.95
CA ASP A 65 -29.62 -7.95 15.78
C ASP A 65 -29.35 -6.44 15.92
N TYR A 66 -28.44 -5.88 15.12
CA TYR A 66 -28.17 -4.44 15.15
C TYR A 66 -29.10 -3.66 14.21
N ASP A 67 -29.61 -2.53 14.68
CA ASP A 67 -30.18 -1.51 13.79
C ASP A 67 -29.08 -0.89 12.89
N GLU A 68 -29.46 -0.31 11.75
CA GLU A 68 -28.51 0.24 10.77
C GLU A 68 -27.58 1.30 11.36
N ILE A 69 -28.09 2.13 12.28
CA ILE A 69 -27.34 3.23 12.91
C ILE A 69 -26.24 2.66 13.81
N SER A 70 -26.55 1.64 14.59
CA SER A 70 -25.59 0.98 15.48
C SER A 70 -24.56 0.18 14.68
N TRP A 71 -24.97 -0.43 13.56
CA TRP A 71 -24.03 -1.08 12.65
C TRP A 71 -23.02 -0.10 12.05
N LEU A 72 -23.48 1.06 11.55
CA LEU A 72 -22.61 2.12 11.05
C LEU A 72 -21.64 2.62 12.13
N LYS A 73 -22.13 2.80 13.37
CA LYS A 73 -21.30 3.20 14.52
C LYS A 73 -20.27 2.15 14.93
N SER A 74 -20.49 0.88 14.57
CA SER A 74 -19.56 -0.22 14.87
C SER A 74 -18.43 -0.37 13.85
N MET A 75 -18.54 0.28 12.67
CA MET A 75 -17.56 0.12 11.60
C MET A 75 -16.20 0.71 12.01
N VAL A 76 -15.15 -0.07 11.78
CA VAL A 76 -13.78 0.34 12.05
C VAL A 76 -12.89 0.09 10.84
N LYS A 77 -11.76 0.78 10.77
CA LYS A 77 -10.77 0.59 9.70
C LYS A 77 -10.29 -0.87 9.66
N ASN A 78 -10.51 -1.52 8.52
CA ASN A 78 -10.15 -2.90 8.22
C ASN A 78 -8.68 -2.99 7.76
N ILE A 79 -8.22 -2.02 6.97
CA ILE A 79 -6.81 -1.84 6.65
C ILE A 79 -6.10 -1.10 7.80
N SER A 80 -4.88 -1.50 8.13
CA SER A 80 -4.11 -0.98 9.26
C SER A 80 -2.61 -0.95 8.99
N GLY A 81 -1.89 -0.20 9.80
CA GLY A 81 -0.49 0.14 9.55
C GLY A 81 -0.37 1.36 8.64
N THR A 82 0.75 1.46 7.92
CA THR A 82 1.10 2.58 7.04
C THR A 82 0.52 2.36 5.65
N ASN A 83 -0.57 3.08 5.34
CA ASN A 83 -1.27 3.00 4.07
C ASN A 83 -0.94 4.13 3.08
N ILE A 84 0.14 4.88 3.34
CA ILE A 84 0.70 5.88 2.43
C ILE A 84 2.18 5.59 2.30
N SER A 85 2.71 5.64 1.08
CA SER A 85 4.14 5.50 0.80
C SER A 85 4.62 6.71 0.00
N ASN A 86 5.72 7.31 0.43
CA ASN A 86 6.40 8.36 -0.33
C ASN A 86 7.27 7.72 -1.42
N GLY A 87 7.51 8.46 -2.49
CA GLY A 87 8.49 8.07 -3.50
C GLY A 87 9.89 7.95 -2.89
N VAL A 88 10.63 6.93 -3.31
CA VAL A 88 12.04 6.74 -2.96
C VAL A 88 12.81 6.37 -4.22
N ALA A 89 13.78 7.20 -4.61
CA ALA A 89 14.69 6.88 -5.70
C ALA A 89 15.60 5.69 -5.33
N LEU A 90 15.53 4.59 -6.08
CA LEU A 90 16.35 3.38 -5.90
C LEU A 90 16.78 2.81 -7.25
N GLU A 91 17.95 2.19 -7.28
CA GLU A 91 18.38 1.37 -8.43
C GLU A 91 17.53 0.09 -8.46
N ASP A 92 17.10 -0.32 -9.63
CA ASP A 92 16.48 -1.64 -9.83
C ASP A 92 17.53 -2.75 -9.98
N THR A 93 17.10 -3.94 -10.40
CA THR A 93 17.99 -5.09 -10.56
C THR A 93 18.98 -4.96 -11.71
N ASP A 94 18.71 -4.07 -12.66
CA ASP A 94 19.54 -3.81 -13.83
C ASP A 94 20.48 -2.61 -13.59
N GLY A 95 20.36 -1.93 -12.44
CA GLY A 95 21.18 -0.79 -12.04
C GLY A 95 20.60 0.57 -12.43
N GLU A 96 19.40 0.59 -13.01
CA GLU A 96 18.73 1.80 -13.47
C GLU A 96 17.96 2.46 -12.32
N LEU A 97 18.06 3.79 -12.20
CA LEU A 97 17.40 4.54 -11.11
C LEU A 97 15.92 4.77 -11.44
N PHE A 98 15.05 4.41 -10.50
CA PHE A 98 13.61 4.68 -10.58
C PHE A 98 13.06 5.17 -9.25
N ILE A 99 11.88 5.79 -9.29
CA ILE A 99 11.10 6.11 -8.09
C ILE A 99 10.23 4.90 -7.73
N PHE A 100 10.42 4.39 -6.51
CA PHE A 100 9.66 3.27 -5.96
C PHE A 100 8.79 3.69 -4.78
N PHE A 101 7.69 2.96 -4.57
CA PHE A 101 6.81 3.08 -3.40
C PHE A 101 6.75 1.72 -2.70
N ILE A 102 7.11 1.67 -1.43
CA ILE A 102 7.26 0.42 -0.66
C ILE A 102 6.29 0.43 0.52
N PHE A 103 5.46 -0.61 0.62
CA PHE A 103 4.44 -0.76 1.68
C PHE A 103 4.81 -1.88 2.66
N ASN A 104 5.79 -1.62 3.52
CA ASN A 104 6.32 -2.60 4.48
C ASN A 104 5.39 -2.88 5.67
N ASP A 105 4.43 -2.00 5.96
CA ASP A 105 3.51 -2.12 7.09
C ASP A 105 2.04 -1.98 6.67
N LEU A 106 1.59 -2.82 5.73
CA LEU A 106 0.17 -2.97 5.42
C LEU A 106 -0.37 -4.23 6.07
N SER A 107 -1.48 -4.14 6.80
CA SER A 107 -2.15 -5.31 7.41
C SER A 107 -3.67 -5.20 7.28
N VAL A 108 -4.35 -6.34 7.09
CA VAL A 108 -5.81 -6.41 7.03
C VAL A 108 -6.34 -7.21 8.22
N LYS A 109 -7.38 -6.70 8.87
CA LYS A 109 -7.91 -7.28 10.11
C LYS A 109 -8.86 -8.45 9.85
N LYS A 110 -9.82 -8.25 8.95
CA LYS A 110 -10.90 -9.21 8.72
C LYS A 110 -10.49 -10.26 7.67
N PRO A 111 -10.73 -11.57 7.94
CA PRO A 111 -10.55 -12.59 6.92
C PRO A 111 -11.47 -12.42 5.71
N GLY A 112 -10.94 -12.74 4.53
CA GLY A 112 -11.63 -12.60 3.26
C GLY A 112 -10.66 -12.46 2.10
N ASP A 113 -11.20 -12.33 0.90
CA ASP A 113 -10.45 -12.07 -0.32
C ASP A 113 -10.57 -10.60 -0.70
N TYR A 114 -9.45 -10.00 -1.09
CA TYR A 114 -9.35 -8.56 -1.32
C TYR A 114 -8.40 -8.23 -2.46
N ARG A 115 -8.47 -6.99 -2.95
CA ARG A 115 -7.40 -6.32 -3.70
C ARG A 115 -6.94 -5.07 -2.95
N LEU A 116 -5.69 -4.68 -3.18
CA LEU A 116 -5.22 -3.35 -2.83
C LEU A 116 -5.35 -2.45 -4.05
N ARG A 117 -5.97 -1.27 -3.88
CA ARG A 117 -5.91 -0.19 -4.86
C ARG A 117 -4.82 0.78 -4.43
N PHE A 118 -3.86 1.01 -5.30
CA PHE A 118 -2.77 1.95 -5.12
C PHE A 118 -3.06 3.19 -5.95
N SER A 119 -3.18 4.34 -5.30
CA SER A 119 -3.59 5.60 -5.95
C SER A 119 -2.42 6.58 -5.86
N LEU A 120 -1.89 6.97 -7.01
CA LEU A 120 -0.78 7.90 -7.17
C LEU A 120 -1.30 9.34 -7.13
N SER A 121 -0.60 10.19 -6.39
CA SER A 121 -0.87 11.62 -6.34
C SER A 121 0.43 12.41 -6.32
N LYS A 122 0.37 13.63 -6.85
CA LYS A 122 1.47 14.61 -6.75
C LYS A 122 1.17 15.60 -5.62
N ILE A 123 2.16 15.88 -4.78
CA ILE A 123 2.12 16.92 -3.77
C ILE A 123 2.24 18.28 -4.50
N PRO A 124 1.30 19.21 -4.30
CA PRO A 124 1.39 20.53 -4.92
C PRO A 124 2.55 21.37 -4.36
N GLU A 125 3.22 22.12 -5.25
CA GLU A 125 4.46 22.85 -4.93
C GLU A 125 4.24 24.12 -4.09
N SER A 126 3.11 24.84 -4.20
CA SER A 126 2.94 26.07 -3.39
C SER A 126 1.53 26.61 -3.16
N ASP A 127 0.45 25.98 -3.62
CA ASP A 127 -0.88 26.58 -3.47
C ASP A 127 -1.64 25.99 -2.28
N TYR A 128 -1.91 26.82 -1.27
CA TYR A 128 -2.76 26.48 -0.11
C TYR A 128 -4.18 26.02 -0.49
N TYR A 129 -4.56 26.13 -1.77
CA TYR A 129 -5.87 25.79 -2.32
C TYR A 129 -5.84 24.72 -3.42
N SER A 130 -4.66 24.24 -3.86
CA SER A 130 -4.60 23.15 -4.83
C SER A 130 -5.01 21.86 -4.14
N ASN A 131 -6.09 21.27 -4.64
CA ASN A 131 -6.56 19.98 -4.16
C ASN A 131 -5.52 18.91 -4.46
N PHE A 132 -5.45 17.90 -3.59
CA PHE A 132 -4.73 16.68 -3.86
C PHE A 132 -5.35 16.00 -5.09
N GLU A 133 -4.61 15.91 -6.18
CA GLU A 133 -5.09 15.26 -7.40
C GLU A 133 -4.59 13.81 -7.46
N GLU A 134 -5.50 12.87 -7.73
CA GLU A 134 -5.13 11.50 -8.08
C GLU A 134 -4.73 11.49 -9.57
N LEU A 135 -3.46 11.19 -9.83
CA LEU A 135 -2.90 11.13 -11.18
C LEU A 135 -3.28 9.82 -11.88
N ASP A 136 -3.18 8.71 -11.17
CA ASP A 136 -3.47 7.38 -11.68
C ASP A 136 -3.68 6.37 -10.54
N HIS A 137 -4.19 5.18 -10.85
CA HIS A 137 -4.29 4.09 -9.90
C HIS A 137 -4.14 2.70 -10.54
N ILE A 138 -3.69 1.75 -9.74
CA ILE A 138 -3.64 0.33 -10.11
C ILE A 138 -4.21 -0.56 -9.02
N PHE A 139 -4.68 -1.73 -9.41
CA PHE A 139 -5.10 -2.78 -8.48
C PHE A 139 -4.07 -3.89 -8.41
N SER A 140 -3.80 -4.40 -7.20
CA SER A 140 -3.09 -5.67 -7.02
C SER A 140 -3.91 -6.84 -7.54
N ASP A 141 -3.26 -7.99 -7.70
CA ASP A 141 -3.94 -9.29 -7.73
C ASP A 141 -4.78 -9.53 -6.47
N VAL A 142 -5.73 -10.46 -6.57
CA VAL A 142 -6.52 -10.90 -5.42
C VAL A 142 -5.60 -11.61 -4.41
N PHE A 143 -5.72 -11.25 -3.14
CA PHE A 143 -5.03 -11.91 -2.05
C PHE A 143 -6.01 -12.30 -0.93
N THR A 144 -5.69 -13.39 -0.24
CA THR A 144 -6.53 -13.93 0.84
C THR A 144 -5.96 -13.59 2.21
N VAL A 145 -6.81 -13.04 3.06
CA VAL A 145 -6.54 -12.83 4.48
C VAL A 145 -7.07 -14.03 5.24
N PHE A 146 -6.17 -14.89 5.70
CA PHE A 146 -6.53 -16.09 6.43
C PHE A 146 -6.86 -15.81 7.90
N SER A 147 -7.80 -16.58 8.44
CA SER A 147 -7.95 -16.72 9.89
C SER A 147 -6.70 -17.35 10.51
N ALA A 148 -6.50 -17.21 11.82
CA ALA A 148 -5.36 -17.84 12.50
C ALA A 148 -5.34 -19.37 12.33
N LYS A 149 -6.53 -20.01 12.29
CA LYS A 149 -6.68 -21.45 12.13
C LYS A 149 -6.33 -21.94 10.71
N ASN A 150 -6.61 -21.12 9.70
CA ASN A 150 -6.45 -21.50 8.30
C ASN A 150 -5.18 -20.89 7.68
N PHE A 151 -4.30 -20.33 8.48
CA PHE A 151 -3.11 -19.64 7.98
C PHE A 151 -2.10 -20.68 7.44
N PRO A 152 -1.78 -20.67 6.13
CA PRO A 152 -0.94 -21.70 5.51
C PRO A 152 0.56 -21.56 5.85
N GLY A 153 0.93 -20.54 6.61
CA GLY A 153 2.33 -20.19 6.90
C GLY A 153 2.75 -18.90 6.19
N VAL A 154 3.95 -18.43 6.53
CA VAL A 154 4.52 -17.20 5.98
C VAL A 154 5.17 -17.53 4.64
N LEU A 155 4.79 -16.79 3.59
CA LEU A 155 5.47 -16.87 2.30
C LEU A 155 6.93 -16.39 2.44
N PRO A 156 7.90 -17.06 1.80
CA PRO A 156 9.28 -16.58 1.79
C PRO A 156 9.35 -15.21 1.10
N SER A 157 10.22 -14.33 1.59
CA SER A 157 10.46 -13.04 0.93
C SER A 157 10.93 -13.25 -0.50
N SER A 158 10.34 -12.52 -1.44
CA SER A 158 10.76 -12.50 -2.85
C SER A 158 12.19 -11.98 -3.00
N SER A 159 12.85 -12.31 -4.10
CA SER A 159 14.18 -11.79 -4.44
C SER A 159 14.19 -10.25 -4.46
N LEU A 160 13.12 -9.63 -4.99
CA LEU A 160 12.97 -8.18 -5.04
C LEU A 160 12.81 -7.56 -3.65
N SER A 161 12.00 -8.16 -2.79
CA SER A 161 11.84 -7.70 -1.40
C SER A 161 13.16 -7.78 -0.62
N LYS A 162 13.95 -8.84 -0.85
CA LYS A 162 15.28 -8.98 -0.24
C LYS A 162 16.26 -7.92 -0.76
N PHE A 163 16.28 -7.70 -2.07
CA PHE A 163 17.10 -6.69 -2.73
C PHE A 163 16.85 -5.29 -2.16
N PHE A 164 15.59 -4.87 -2.08
CA PHE A 164 15.26 -3.55 -1.54
C PHE A 164 15.43 -3.46 -0.04
N SER A 165 15.16 -4.52 0.73
CA SER A 165 15.43 -4.51 2.19
C SER A 165 16.92 -4.23 2.49
N GLN A 166 17.83 -4.81 1.71
CA GLN A 166 19.27 -4.56 1.83
C GLN A 166 19.64 -3.12 1.44
N LYS A 167 19.10 -2.61 0.33
CA LYS A 167 19.39 -1.25 -0.16
C LYS A 167 18.80 -0.15 0.75
N SER A 168 17.58 -0.32 1.25
CA SER A 168 16.92 0.64 2.16
C SER A 168 17.61 0.70 3.53
N ALA A 169 18.04 -0.44 4.08
CA ALA A 169 18.82 -0.46 5.32
C ALA A 169 20.13 0.36 5.21
N ASN A 170 20.79 0.33 4.04
CA ASN A 170 22.02 1.09 3.80
C ASN A 170 21.80 2.61 3.67
N LYS A 171 20.61 3.06 3.26
CA LYS A 171 20.26 4.50 3.24
C LYS A 171 19.96 5.04 4.64
N THR A 172 19.33 4.26 5.53
CA THR A 172 19.05 4.69 6.92
C THR A 172 20.33 4.97 7.73
N PHE A 173 21.46 4.34 7.41
CA PHE A 173 22.75 4.60 8.07
C PHE A 173 23.50 5.86 7.58
N LYS A 174 23.05 6.54 6.53
CA LYS A 174 23.69 7.78 6.04
C LYS A 174 23.07 9.07 6.59
N GLY A 175 22.05 8.98 7.46
CA GLY A 175 21.32 10.12 8.02
C GLY A 175 21.66 10.52 9.46
N LEU A 176 22.79 10.08 10.01
CA LEU A 176 23.30 10.52 11.31
C LEU A 176 24.81 10.77 11.23
N LYS A 177 25.18 11.95 10.74
CA LYS A 177 26.41 12.65 11.11
C LYS A 177 26.10 14.13 11.28
#